data_AF-A0A191W3H6-F1
#
_entry.id   AF-A0A191W3H6-F1
#
_cell.length_a   1.000
_cell.length_b   1.000
_cell.length_c   1.000
_cell.angle_alpha   90.00
_cell.angle_beta   90.00
_cell.angle_gamma   90.00
#
_symmetry.space_group_name_H-M   'P 1'
#
loop_
_entity.id
_entity.type
_entity.pdbx_description
1 polymer ?
#
loop_
_entity_poly.entity_id
_entity_poly.type
_entity_poly.pdbx_seq_one_letter_code
_entity_poly.pdbx_strand_id
1 'polypeptide(L)'
;MSKKSIIPLMLSFSACASATAYDFNQHIEFSYTVDCNQISCFNDDPNIYQSNSPFLASLAESQPLNLEEPALPKYLTVQDTKDWDYLKGQTYTILGLSVATVGLMTFLPASITKWDEEDRSISGIGSKWKDNVSSGPTWDRDEHYLNYIMHPYFGGVYYTAARHAGFNEFESFLYSGVMSTFFWEYGVESFAEIPSWQDLFITPFFGAVVGELMFEAEQDIVTTGGEVLGSSTLGDVTLFFLNPVGHIHGWVSNAWGGDAEVEFNGTPWFGNQDAAKFALDSGASYDSQFYGLNLKVSF
;
A
#
# COMPACT_ATOMS: atom_id res chain seq x y z
N MET A 1 18.88 47.78 -2.52
CA MET A 1 18.01 47.43 -3.66
C MET A 1 18.73 46.44 -4.55
N SER A 2 18.28 45.18 -4.59
CA SER A 2 18.51 44.26 -5.70
C SER A 2 17.58 43.06 -5.50
N LYS A 3 16.41 43.10 -6.15
CA LYS A 3 15.49 41.96 -6.24
C LYS A 3 16.12 40.93 -7.17
N LYS A 4 16.25 39.67 -6.73
CA LYS A 4 16.49 38.54 -7.62
C LYS A 4 15.19 37.76 -7.74
N SER A 5 14.52 37.91 -8.89
CA SER A 5 13.40 37.09 -9.29
C SER A 5 13.88 35.67 -9.56
N ILE A 6 13.21 34.69 -8.99
CA ILE A 6 13.32 33.27 -9.38
C ILE A 6 12.11 33.00 -10.29
N ILE A 7 12.38 32.66 -11.54
CA ILE A 7 11.41 32.27 -12.56
C ILE A 7 11.16 30.76 -12.40
N PRO A 8 9.91 30.27 -12.37
CA PRO A 8 9.65 28.83 -12.45
C PRO A 8 9.74 28.40 -13.92
N LEU A 9 10.61 27.42 -14.19
CA LEU A 9 10.71 26.77 -15.50
C LEU A 9 9.58 25.74 -15.63
N MET A 10 8.52 26.09 -16.36
CA MET A 10 7.53 25.12 -16.83
C MET A 10 8.17 24.21 -17.89
N LEU A 11 8.20 22.91 -17.63
CA LEU A 11 8.55 21.88 -18.60
C LEU A 11 7.27 21.37 -19.26
N SER A 12 6.89 22.01 -20.36
CA SER A 12 5.98 21.45 -21.36
C SER A 12 6.81 20.71 -22.41
N PHE A 13 6.75 19.39 -22.43
CA PHE A 13 7.26 18.59 -23.54
C PHE A 13 6.12 17.85 -24.23
N SER A 14 5.77 18.34 -25.41
CA SER A 14 4.96 17.63 -26.40
C SER A 14 5.78 16.47 -26.96
N ALA A 15 5.33 15.23 -26.74
CA ALA A 15 5.90 14.07 -27.41
C ALA A 15 5.35 13.98 -28.85
N CYS A 16 6.14 14.44 -29.82
CA CYS A 16 5.96 14.03 -31.21
C CYS A 16 6.72 12.72 -31.41
N ALA A 17 6.01 11.59 -31.43
CA ALA A 17 6.60 10.30 -31.80
C ALA A 17 6.82 10.27 -33.32
N SER A 18 8.07 10.14 -33.75
CA SER A 18 8.42 9.80 -35.13
C SER A 18 8.40 8.29 -35.28
N ALA A 19 7.45 7.77 -36.05
CA ALA A 19 7.40 6.34 -36.38
C ALA A 19 8.48 5.99 -37.41
N THR A 20 9.52 5.27 -36.99
CA THR A 20 10.43 4.57 -37.91
C THR A 20 9.82 3.22 -38.25
N ALA A 21 9.40 3.04 -39.50
CA ALA A 21 8.98 1.75 -40.02
C ALA A 21 10.20 0.81 -40.15
N TYR A 22 10.21 -0.28 -39.39
CA TYR A 22 11.11 -1.41 -39.63
C TYR A 22 10.45 -2.35 -40.64
N ASP A 23 11.13 -2.59 -41.75
CA ASP A 23 10.72 -3.48 -42.84
C ASP A 23 10.94 -4.95 -42.41
N PHE A 24 9.85 -5.67 -42.11
CA PHE A 24 9.86 -7.11 -41.91
C PHE A 24 9.41 -7.81 -43.20
N ASN A 25 10.34 -7.95 -44.14
CA ASN A 25 10.20 -8.90 -45.25
C ASN A 25 11.43 -9.82 -45.29
N GLN A 26 11.41 -10.84 -44.42
CA GLN A 26 12.11 -12.09 -44.71
C GLN A 26 11.11 -13.24 -44.61
N HIS A 27 10.74 -13.78 -45.76
CA HIS A 27 10.00 -15.03 -45.87
C HIS A 27 10.85 -16.16 -45.25
N ILE A 28 10.34 -16.79 -44.20
CA ILE A 28 10.86 -18.06 -43.70
C ILE A 28 10.14 -19.17 -44.49
N GLU A 29 10.87 -19.85 -45.38
CA GLU A 29 10.37 -21.09 -45.99
C GLU A 29 10.53 -22.26 -45.01
N PHE A 30 9.42 -22.89 -44.65
CA PHE A 30 9.42 -24.20 -44.01
C PHE A 30 9.12 -25.27 -45.06
N SER A 31 10.16 -25.76 -45.74
CA SER A 31 10.06 -27.01 -46.49
C SER A 31 11.03 -28.04 -45.90
N TYR A 32 10.46 -29.01 -45.20
CA TYR A 32 11.16 -30.24 -44.84
C TYR A 32 10.50 -31.36 -45.63
N THR A 33 11.23 -31.95 -46.57
CA THR A 33 10.80 -33.16 -47.27
C THR A 33 11.15 -34.36 -46.42
N VAL A 34 10.13 -35.05 -45.90
CA VAL A 34 10.30 -36.35 -45.23
C VAL A 34 10.41 -37.43 -46.31
N ASP A 35 11.63 -37.91 -46.55
CA ASP A 35 11.88 -39.04 -47.45
C ASP A 35 11.60 -40.35 -46.68
N CYS A 36 10.32 -40.73 -46.61
CA CYS A 36 9.89 -42.02 -46.08
C CYS A 36 10.11 -43.09 -47.15
N ASN A 37 11.34 -43.60 -47.24
CA ASN A 37 11.61 -44.81 -48.00
C ASN A 37 12.18 -45.89 -47.07
N GLN A 38 11.42 -46.99 -46.98
CA GLN A 38 11.73 -48.30 -46.41
C GLN A 38 11.15 -48.63 -45.02
N ILE A 39 9.92 -49.18 -45.09
CA ILE A 39 9.46 -50.44 -44.47
C ILE A 39 9.59 -50.58 -42.94
N SER A 40 8.40 -50.62 -42.33
CA SER A 40 8.02 -51.17 -41.02
C SER A 40 9.00 -52.14 -40.37
N CYS A 41 9.35 -51.88 -39.11
CA CYS A 41 9.69 -52.92 -38.13
C CYS A 41 9.09 -52.54 -36.77
N PHE A 42 7.88 -53.02 -36.49
CA PHE A 42 7.52 -53.38 -35.12
C PHE A 42 8.33 -54.63 -34.80
N ASN A 43 9.23 -54.54 -33.81
CA ASN A 43 9.81 -55.70 -33.15
C ASN A 43 9.70 -55.47 -31.65
N ASP A 44 8.76 -56.18 -31.04
CA ASP A 44 8.79 -56.53 -29.63
C ASP A 44 9.97 -57.50 -29.42
N ASP A 45 11.07 -57.04 -28.82
CA ASP A 45 11.90 -57.85 -27.91
C ASP A 45 12.81 -56.95 -27.03
N PRO A 46 13.05 -57.29 -25.75
CA PRO A 46 13.51 -56.36 -24.74
C PRO A 46 15.03 -56.42 -24.63
N ASN A 47 15.75 -55.61 -25.41
CA ASN A 47 17.16 -55.34 -25.12
C ASN A 47 17.44 -53.84 -25.28
N ILE A 48 17.36 -53.17 -24.14
CA ILE A 48 17.64 -51.75 -23.94
C ILE A 48 19.13 -51.53 -24.23
N TYR A 49 19.45 -50.97 -25.39
CA TYR A 49 20.72 -50.28 -25.58
C TYR A 49 20.54 -48.86 -25.02
N GLN A 50 20.89 -48.70 -23.75
CA GLN A 50 20.94 -47.41 -23.09
C GLN A 50 22.17 -46.66 -23.62
N SER A 51 21.95 -45.77 -24.59
CA SER A 51 22.96 -44.79 -24.99
C SER A 51 23.16 -43.82 -23.83
N ASN A 52 24.23 -44.04 -23.05
CA ASN A 52 24.65 -43.14 -21.96
C ASN A 52 25.34 -41.90 -22.53
N SER A 53 24.62 -41.12 -23.34
CA SER A 53 25.04 -39.77 -23.69
C SER A 53 24.57 -38.81 -22.59
N PRO A 54 25.46 -38.16 -21.83
CA PRO A 54 25.08 -37.18 -20.81
C PRO A 54 24.33 -35.98 -21.40
N PHE A 55 24.39 -35.78 -22.71
CA PHE A 55 23.67 -34.74 -23.42
C PHE A 55 22.17 -35.01 -23.58
N LEU A 56 21.75 -36.29 -23.66
CA LEU A 56 20.32 -36.64 -23.72
C LEU A 56 19.66 -36.61 -22.34
N ALA A 57 20.42 -36.85 -21.27
CA ALA A 57 19.94 -36.71 -19.90
C ALA A 57 19.58 -35.24 -19.57
N SER A 58 20.32 -34.27 -20.10
CA SER A 58 19.99 -32.84 -19.91
C SER A 58 18.83 -32.34 -20.77
N LEU A 59 18.42 -33.10 -21.80
CA LEU A 59 17.23 -32.81 -22.61
C LEU A 59 15.98 -33.54 -22.10
N ALA A 60 16.17 -34.69 -21.44
CA ALA A 60 15.11 -35.44 -20.75
C ALA A 60 14.73 -34.82 -19.40
N GLU A 61 15.62 -34.01 -18.83
CA GLU A 61 15.31 -33.11 -17.72
C GLU A 61 14.57 -31.88 -18.28
N SER A 62 13.40 -32.12 -18.87
CA SER A 62 12.42 -31.08 -19.08
C SER A 62 11.93 -30.65 -17.70
N GLN A 63 12.70 -29.78 -17.04
CA GLN A 63 12.12 -28.90 -16.05
C GLN A 63 10.89 -28.29 -16.72
N PRO A 64 9.69 -28.41 -16.16
CA PRO A 64 8.55 -27.71 -16.71
C PRO A 64 8.98 -26.25 -16.80
N LEU A 65 8.97 -25.71 -18.02
CA LEU A 65 9.24 -24.30 -18.25
C LEU A 65 8.12 -23.57 -17.50
N ASN A 66 8.41 -23.16 -16.26
CA ASN A 66 7.45 -22.48 -15.42
C ASN A 66 7.35 -21.05 -15.98
N LEU A 67 6.49 -20.90 -16.98
CA LEU A 67 6.20 -19.66 -17.69
C LEU A 67 5.32 -18.72 -16.86
N GLU A 68 4.96 -19.12 -15.63
CA GLU A 68 4.41 -18.20 -14.64
C GLU A 68 5.54 -17.29 -14.19
N GLU A 69 5.69 -16.18 -14.91
CA GLU A 69 6.32 -14.97 -14.39
C GLU A 69 5.81 -14.77 -12.95
N PRO A 70 6.69 -14.58 -11.96
CA PRO A 70 6.27 -14.52 -10.56
C PRO A 70 5.18 -13.47 -10.44
N ALA A 71 4.00 -13.88 -9.95
CA ALA A 71 2.86 -13.01 -9.82
C ALA A 71 3.30 -11.73 -9.10
N LEU A 72 3.00 -10.57 -9.69
CA LEU A 72 3.32 -9.28 -9.09
C LEU A 72 2.79 -9.26 -7.65
N PRO A 73 3.54 -8.65 -6.72
CA PRO A 73 3.12 -8.60 -5.33
C PRO A 73 1.77 -7.89 -5.21
N LYS A 74 0.99 -8.27 -4.19
CA LYS A 74 -0.38 -7.79 -3.99
C LYS A 74 -0.49 -6.25 -3.97
N TYR A 75 0.53 -5.56 -3.47
CA TYR A 75 0.55 -4.09 -3.42
C TYR A 75 0.79 -3.40 -4.76
N LEU A 76 1.31 -4.10 -5.78
CA LEU A 76 1.41 -3.58 -7.16
C LEU A 76 0.25 -4.05 -8.06
N THR A 77 -0.71 -4.79 -7.49
CA THR A 77 -1.87 -5.30 -8.23
C THR A 77 -3.16 -4.73 -7.65
N VAL A 78 -4.16 -4.58 -8.51
CA VAL A 78 -5.48 -4.09 -8.12
C VAL A 78 -6.38 -5.29 -7.94
N GLN A 79 -7.09 -5.36 -6.82
CA GLN A 79 -8.02 -6.47 -6.60
C GLN A 79 -9.23 -6.35 -7.53
N ASP A 80 -9.58 -7.45 -8.22
CA ASP A 80 -10.73 -7.51 -9.14
C ASP A 80 -12.08 -7.28 -8.44
N THR A 81 -12.12 -7.58 -7.14
CA THR A 81 -13.29 -7.39 -6.28
C THR A 81 -12.88 -6.67 -5.01
N LYS A 82 -13.85 -6.07 -4.32
CA LYS A 82 -13.60 -5.33 -3.07
C LYS A 82 -13.06 -6.26 -2.00
N ASP A 83 -11.80 -6.07 -1.65
CA ASP A 83 -11.09 -6.81 -0.61
C ASP A 83 -11.03 -5.98 0.67
N TRP A 84 -12.04 -6.17 1.51
CA TRP A 84 -12.14 -5.47 2.80
C TRP A 84 -11.05 -5.87 3.79
N ASP A 85 -10.55 -7.10 3.72
CA ASP A 85 -9.51 -7.56 4.64
C ASP A 85 -8.16 -6.97 4.27
N TYR A 86 -7.87 -6.84 2.98
CA TYR A 86 -6.70 -6.12 2.51
C TYR A 86 -6.76 -4.62 2.84
N LEU A 87 -7.92 -3.97 2.64
CA LEU A 87 -8.10 -2.57 3.06
C LEU A 87 -7.87 -2.41 4.56
N LYS A 88 -8.48 -3.28 5.38
CA LYS A 88 -8.31 -3.28 6.84
C LYS A 88 -6.85 -3.48 7.26
N GLY A 89 -6.15 -4.41 6.61
CA GLY A 89 -4.72 -4.65 6.83
C GLY A 89 -3.88 -3.39 6.54
N GLN A 90 -4.15 -2.72 5.41
CA GLN A 90 -3.51 -1.44 5.09
C GLN A 90 -3.89 -0.33 6.07
N THR A 91 -5.15 -0.27 6.55
CA THR A 91 -5.58 0.68 7.59
C THR A 91 -4.81 0.46 8.90
N TYR A 92 -4.55 -0.79 9.30
CA TYR A 92 -3.72 -1.08 10.46
C TYR A 92 -2.25 -0.71 10.24
N THR A 93 -1.73 -0.90 9.03
CA THR A 93 -0.40 -0.38 8.67
C THR A 93 -0.35 1.14 8.79
N ILE A 94 -1.37 1.85 8.30
CA ILE A 94 -1.50 3.31 8.47
C ILE A 94 -1.52 3.69 9.95
N LEU A 95 -2.32 3.02 10.78
CA LEU A 95 -2.36 3.25 12.23
C LEU A 95 -0.97 3.08 12.87
N GLY A 96 -0.27 1.99 12.55
CA GLY A 96 1.08 1.73 13.06
C GLY A 96 2.09 2.79 12.63
N LEU A 97 2.03 3.20 11.35
CA LEU A 97 2.87 4.27 10.81
C LEU A 97 2.57 5.62 11.45
N SER A 98 1.30 5.93 11.75
CA SER A 98 0.93 7.16 12.46
C SER A 98 1.48 7.16 13.89
N VAL A 99 1.41 6.05 14.63
CA VAL A 99 2.03 5.96 15.96
C VAL A 99 3.54 6.16 15.89
N ALA A 100 4.20 5.54 14.91
CA ALA A 100 5.63 5.74 14.69
C ALA A 100 5.97 7.20 14.31
N THR A 101 5.13 7.83 13.49
CA THR A 101 5.27 9.22 13.05
C THR A 101 5.11 10.19 14.21
N VAL A 102 4.05 10.03 15.03
CA VAL A 102 3.86 10.81 16.26
C VAL A 102 5.06 10.64 17.19
N GLY A 103 5.51 9.39 17.39
CA GLY A 103 6.71 9.09 18.17
C GLY A 103 7.94 9.84 17.65
N LEU A 104 8.20 9.81 16.34
CA LEU A 104 9.29 10.55 15.71
C LEU A 104 9.13 12.06 15.86
N MET A 105 7.92 12.59 15.68
CA MET A 105 7.61 14.02 15.81
C MET A 105 7.90 14.53 17.22
N THR A 106 7.70 13.72 18.27
CA THR A 106 8.09 14.12 19.64
C THR A 106 9.61 14.37 19.80
N PHE A 107 10.44 13.78 18.93
CA PHE A 107 11.90 13.98 18.92
C PHE A 107 12.36 15.09 17.96
N LEU A 108 11.51 15.54 17.01
CA LEU A 108 11.86 16.60 16.07
C LEU A 108 11.78 17.99 16.73
N PRO A 109 12.50 19.02 16.23
CA PRO A 109 12.38 20.39 16.75
C PRO A 109 10.99 20.98 16.47
N ALA A 110 10.48 21.81 17.39
CA ALA A 110 9.18 22.49 17.25
C ALA A 110 9.09 23.40 16.00
N SER A 111 10.21 23.80 15.42
CA SER A 111 10.22 24.54 14.15
C SER A 111 9.62 23.75 12.99
N ILE A 112 9.71 22.41 13.03
CA ILE A 112 9.20 21.50 12.00
C ILE A 112 7.80 21.01 12.37
N THR A 113 7.59 20.57 13.62
CA THR A 113 6.34 19.95 14.03
C THR A 113 5.30 20.93 14.53
N LYS A 114 5.68 22.17 14.84
CA LYS A 114 4.89 23.17 15.60
C LYS A 114 4.43 22.75 17.01
N TRP A 115 4.63 21.48 17.39
CA TRP A 115 4.35 20.97 18.74
C TRP A 115 5.37 21.44 19.79
N ASP A 116 4.87 22.12 20.82
CA ASP A 116 5.62 22.63 21.97
C ASP A 116 6.00 21.51 22.96
N GLU A 117 6.84 21.82 23.96
CA GLU A 117 7.20 20.84 25.01
C GLU A 117 5.98 20.37 25.83
N GLU A 118 4.98 21.23 26.01
CA GLU A 118 3.70 20.88 26.66
C GLU A 118 2.84 19.97 25.77
N ASP A 119 2.90 20.14 24.45
CA ASP A 119 2.14 19.34 23.48
C ASP A 119 2.66 17.91 23.38
N ARG A 120 3.93 17.71 23.72
CA ARG A 120 4.60 16.41 23.76
C ARG A 120 4.44 15.71 25.10
N SER A 121 3.85 16.37 26.10
CA SER A 121 3.65 15.79 27.41
C SER A 121 2.49 14.79 27.38
N ILE A 122 2.79 13.54 27.76
CA ILE A 122 1.79 12.47 27.88
C ILE A 122 0.82 12.76 29.04
N SER A 123 1.20 13.60 30.00
CA SER A 123 0.32 14.00 31.10
C SER A 123 -0.76 14.98 30.59
N GLY A 124 -1.99 14.50 30.42
CA GLY A 124 -3.12 15.35 30.00
C GLY A 124 -3.45 15.28 28.51
N ILE A 125 -2.83 14.36 27.75
CA ILE A 125 -3.07 14.18 26.31
C ILE A 125 -4.56 13.97 25.98
N GLY A 126 -5.31 13.23 26.82
CA GLY A 126 -6.73 12.98 26.61
C GLY A 126 -7.63 14.19 26.90
N SER A 127 -7.32 15.00 27.92
CA SER A 127 -8.05 16.25 28.18
C SER A 127 -7.76 17.28 27.09
N LYS A 128 -6.51 17.38 26.66
CA LYS A 128 -6.11 18.29 25.58
C LYS A 128 -6.78 17.94 24.27
N TRP A 129 -6.75 16.66 23.89
CA TRP A 129 -7.48 16.17 22.71
C TRP A 129 -8.97 16.54 22.77
N LYS A 130 -9.61 16.31 23.93
CA LYS A 130 -11.01 16.66 24.11
C LYS A 130 -11.25 18.16 23.95
N ASP A 131 -10.39 19.00 24.52
CA ASP A 131 -10.50 20.45 24.44
C ASP A 131 -10.31 20.95 23.00
N ASN A 132 -9.33 20.41 22.28
CA ASN A 132 -9.07 20.72 20.87
C ASN A 132 -10.25 20.32 19.98
N VAL A 133 -10.73 19.08 20.08
CA VAL A 133 -11.89 18.60 19.31
C VAL A 133 -13.17 19.37 19.64
N SER A 134 -13.37 19.76 20.91
CA SER A 134 -14.57 20.48 21.35
C SER A 134 -14.55 21.97 21.01
N SER A 135 -13.38 22.55 20.74
CA SER A 135 -13.24 23.97 20.37
C SER A 135 -13.78 24.28 18.97
N GLY A 136 -13.90 23.25 18.12
CA GLY A 136 -14.31 23.37 16.73
C GLY A 136 -13.18 23.84 15.82
N PRO A 137 -13.27 23.61 14.49
CA PRO A 137 -12.14 23.87 13.62
C PRO A 137 -11.82 25.36 13.51
N THR A 138 -10.53 25.65 13.36
CA THR A 138 -10.00 27.02 13.20
C THR A 138 -9.33 27.19 11.84
N TRP A 139 -8.97 28.42 11.50
CA TRP A 139 -8.22 28.66 10.28
C TRP A 139 -6.73 28.49 10.57
N ASP A 140 -6.15 27.47 9.96
CA ASP A 140 -4.78 27.08 10.19
C ASP A 140 -3.76 28.11 9.66
N ARG A 141 -2.61 28.18 10.32
CA ARG A 141 -1.48 29.09 10.08
C ARG A 141 -0.19 28.35 9.78
N ASP A 142 -0.25 27.06 9.48
CA ASP A 142 0.91 26.30 9.08
C ASP A 142 1.57 26.78 7.79
N GLU A 143 2.76 26.25 7.55
CA GLU A 143 3.51 26.55 6.35
C GLU A 143 2.80 26.01 5.12
N HIS A 144 2.74 26.84 4.07
CA HIS A 144 2.01 26.53 2.84
C HIS A 144 2.39 25.18 2.20
N TYR A 145 3.63 24.72 2.39
CA TYR A 145 4.06 23.40 1.91
C TYR A 145 3.33 22.24 2.62
N LEU A 146 3.06 22.35 3.92
CA LEU A 146 2.33 21.31 4.67
C LEU A 146 0.90 21.20 4.15
N ASN A 147 0.17 22.32 4.06
CA ASN A 147 -1.26 22.32 3.74
C ASN A 147 -1.52 21.99 2.27
N TYR A 148 -0.65 22.40 1.35
CA TYR A 148 -0.92 22.29 -0.09
C TYR A 148 -0.09 21.25 -0.82
N ILE A 149 0.88 20.61 -0.16
CA ILE A 149 1.67 19.51 -0.75
C ILE A 149 1.56 18.26 0.10
N MET A 150 1.91 18.33 1.40
CA MET A 150 1.92 17.14 2.25
C MET A 150 0.51 16.60 2.52
N HIS A 151 -0.43 17.46 2.87
CA HIS A 151 -1.81 17.08 3.12
C HIS A 151 -2.48 16.42 1.90
N PRO A 152 -2.46 17.03 0.68
CA PRO A 152 -2.92 16.34 -0.52
C PRO A 152 -2.20 15.01 -0.77
N TYR A 153 -0.88 14.93 -0.58
CA TYR A 153 -0.16 13.68 -0.76
C TYR A 153 -0.63 12.59 0.21
N PHE A 154 -0.75 12.87 1.50
CA PHE A 154 -1.23 11.87 2.48
C PHE A 154 -2.70 11.50 2.28
N GLY A 155 -3.55 12.45 1.89
CA GLY A 155 -4.90 12.15 1.43
C GLY A 155 -4.90 11.21 0.21
N GLY A 156 -3.94 11.40 -0.71
CA GLY A 156 -3.67 10.51 -1.84
C GLY A 156 -3.22 9.12 -1.41
N VAL A 157 -2.34 9.00 -0.42
CA VAL A 157 -1.92 7.71 0.15
C VAL A 157 -3.08 6.93 0.75
N TYR A 158 -4.02 7.59 1.45
CA TYR A 158 -5.25 6.92 1.91
C TYR A 158 -6.12 6.48 0.75
N TYR A 159 -6.20 7.30 -0.29
CA TYR A 159 -6.99 7.00 -1.49
C TYR A 159 -6.42 5.79 -2.24
N THR A 160 -5.11 5.72 -2.49
CA THR A 160 -4.46 4.60 -3.19
C THR A 160 -4.63 3.29 -2.44
N ALA A 161 -4.58 3.30 -1.09
CA ALA A 161 -4.85 2.11 -0.29
C ALA A 161 -6.23 1.48 -0.58
N ALA A 162 -7.27 2.31 -0.75
CA ALA A 162 -8.61 1.86 -1.13
C ALA A 162 -8.68 1.41 -2.60
N ARG A 163 -8.04 2.14 -3.53
CA ARG A 163 -8.01 1.76 -4.95
C ARG A 163 -7.39 0.38 -5.16
N HIS A 164 -6.25 0.10 -4.53
CA HIS A 164 -5.61 -1.22 -4.60
C HIS A 164 -6.47 -2.33 -4.00
N ALA A 165 -7.33 -2.03 -3.03
CA ALA A 165 -8.29 -2.98 -2.46
C ALA A 165 -9.54 -3.21 -3.33
N GLY A 166 -9.57 -2.71 -4.57
CA GLY A 166 -10.66 -2.97 -5.52
C GLY A 166 -11.86 -2.03 -5.38
N PHE A 167 -11.71 -0.92 -4.65
CA PHE A 167 -12.74 0.12 -4.54
C PHE A 167 -12.68 1.08 -5.73
N ASN A 168 -13.83 1.60 -6.14
CA ASN A 168 -13.89 2.61 -7.20
C ASN A 168 -13.45 3.99 -6.69
N GLU A 169 -13.43 4.97 -7.59
CA GLU A 169 -12.92 6.32 -7.33
C GLU A 169 -13.72 7.03 -6.23
N PHE A 170 -15.06 6.92 -6.28
CA PHE A 170 -15.93 7.56 -5.29
C PHE A 170 -15.81 6.92 -3.91
N GLU A 171 -15.73 5.59 -3.84
CA GLU A 171 -15.56 4.88 -2.58
C GLU A 171 -14.18 5.13 -1.96
N SER A 172 -13.15 5.22 -2.80
CA SER A 172 -11.79 5.57 -2.37
C SER A 172 -11.72 7.01 -1.89
N PHE A 173 -12.45 7.93 -2.54
CA PHE A 173 -12.65 9.30 -2.05
C PHE A 173 -13.33 9.31 -0.68
N LEU A 174 -14.38 8.52 -0.46
CA LEU A 174 -15.04 8.44 0.85
C LEU A 174 -14.12 7.88 1.93
N TYR A 175 -13.38 6.81 1.62
CA TYR A 175 -12.40 6.23 2.54
C TYR A 175 -11.31 7.24 2.91
N SER A 176 -10.68 7.87 1.91
CA SER A 176 -9.68 8.92 2.11
C SER A 176 -10.27 10.11 2.89
N GLY A 177 -11.52 10.47 2.61
CA GLY A 177 -12.28 11.49 3.34
C GLY A 177 -12.39 11.21 4.83
N VAL A 178 -12.81 9.98 5.16
CA VAL A 178 -12.94 9.51 6.55
C VAL A 178 -11.58 9.44 7.24
N MET A 179 -10.56 8.91 6.56
CA MET A 179 -9.20 8.80 7.12
C MET A 179 -8.56 10.17 7.37
N SER A 180 -8.69 11.08 6.41
CA SER A 180 -8.17 12.45 6.55
C SER A 180 -8.88 13.21 7.67
N THR A 181 -10.20 13.12 7.73
CA THR A 181 -11.01 13.89 8.68
C THR A 181 -10.96 13.30 10.09
N PHE A 182 -11.35 12.04 10.26
CA PHE A 182 -11.59 11.49 11.59
C PHE A 182 -10.36 10.85 12.19
N PHE A 183 -9.54 10.19 11.37
CA PHE A 183 -8.36 9.50 11.84
C PHE A 183 -7.17 10.47 12.01
N TRP A 184 -6.89 11.30 11.00
CA TRP A 184 -5.78 12.25 11.08
C TRP A 184 -6.15 13.51 11.85
N GLU A 185 -6.98 14.37 11.28
CA GLU A 185 -7.28 15.71 11.81
C GLU A 185 -7.88 15.68 13.23
N TYR A 186 -9.01 14.99 13.38
CA TYR A 186 -9.71 14.85 14.66
C TYR A 186 -9.09 13.79 15.59
N GLY A 187 -8.18 12.96 15.07
CA GLY A 187 -7.57 11.87 15.81
C GLY A 187 -6.15 12.21 16.22
N VAL A 188 -5.20 11.91 15.34
CA VAL A 188 -3.76 12.04 15.56
C VAL A 188 -3.34 13.49 15.83
N GLU A 189 -3.78 14.42 15.00
CA GLU A 189 -3.35 15.82 15.06
C GLU A 189 -3.99 16.57 16.22
N SER A 190 -5.25 16.24 16.53
CA SER A 190 -5.98 16.81 17.66
C SER A 190 -5.34 16.57 19.03
N PHE A 191 -4.40 15.64 19.17
CA PHE A 191 -3.60 15.50 20.39
C PHE A 191 -2.67 16.70 20.63
N ALA A 192 -2.24 17.36 19.56
CA ALA A 192 -1.35 18.50 19.61
C ALA A 192 -2.09 19.82 19.30
N GLU A 193 -2.97 19.83 18.29
CA GLU A 193 -3.49 21.06 17.70
C GLU A 193 -5.03 21.07 17.57
N ILE A 194 -5.62 22.23 17.30
CA ILE A 194 -7.07 22.33 17.06
C ILE A 194 -7.32 22.02 15.58
N PRO A 195 -8.32 21.20 15.22
CA PRO A 195 -8.65 20.92 13.83
C PRO A 195 -8.72 22.16 12.93
N SER A 196 -8.36 22.00 11.66
CA SER A 196 -8.26 23.03 10.65
C SER A 196 -9.39 22.93 9.64
N TRP A 197 -10.06 24.05 9.38
CA TRP A 197 -11.04 24.13 8.28
C TRP A 197 -10.40 23.91 6.90
N GLN A 198 -9.13 24.26 6.75
CA GLN A 198 -8.43 24.10 5.48
C GLN A 198 -8.20 22.63 5.19
N ASP A 199 -7.67 21.90 6.17
CA ASP A 199 -7.23 20.52 5.98
C ASP A 199 -8.42 19.55 5.92
N LEU A 200 -9.53 19.88 6.60
CA LEU A 200 -10.81 19.19 6.43
C LEU A 200 -11.37 19.26 5.00
N PHE A 201 -10.93 20.21 4.18
CA PHE A 201 -11.33 20.32 2.77
C PHE A 201 -10.21 19.88 1.83
N ILE A 202 -8.99 20.40 2.03
CA ILE A 202 -7.88 20.25 1.11
C ILE A 202 -7.40 18.80 1.07
N THR A 203 -7.16 18.21 2.24
CA THR A 203 -6.65 16.85 2.40
C THR A 203 -7.53 15.83 1.71
N PRO A 204 -8.86 15.77 1.94
CA PRO A 204 -9.69 14.77 1.27
C PRO A 204 -9.96 15.10 -0.20
N PHE A 205 -10.20 16.37 -0.56
CA PHE A 205 -10.61 16.73 -1.92
C PHE A 205 -9.43 16.68 -2.90
N PHE A 206 -8.36 17.42 -2.60
CA PHE A 206 -7.17 17.39 -3.44
C PHE A 206 -6.38 16.11 -3.25
N GLY A 207 -6.48 15.47 -2.08
CA GLY A 207 -5.88 14.16 -1.88
C GLY A 207 -6.49 13.08 -2.77
N ALA A 208 -7.80 13.07 -3.01
CA ALA A 208 -8.36 12.13 -3.99
C ALA A 208 -7.89 12.40 -5.42
N VAL A 209 -7.72 13.66 -5.81
CA VAL A 209 -7.16 14.02 -7.13
C VAL A 209 -5.72 13.54 -7.26
N VAL A 210 -4.88 13.85 -6.26
CA VAL A 210 -3.49 13.42 -6.23
C VAL A 210 -3.39 11.89 -6.16
N GLY A 211 -4.26 11.25 -5.39
CA GLY A 211 -4.33 9.80 -5.23
C GLY A 211 -4.69 9.06 -6.52
N GLU A 212 -5.65 9.54 -7.31
CA GLU A 212 -5.94 8.93 -8.61
C GLU A 212 -4.77 9.11 -9.59
N LEU A 213 -4.11 10.28 -9.60
CA LEU A 213 -2.90 10.48 -10.40
C LEU A 213 -1.76 9.55 -9.97
N MET A 214 -1.60 9.35 -8.65
CA MET A 214 -0.60 8.43 -8.12
C MET A 214 -0.89 6.99 -8.55
N PHE A 215 -2.15 6.57 -8.43
CA PHE A 215 -2.62 5.26 -8.84
C PHE A 215 -2.43 5.02 -10.34
N GLU A 216 -2.88 5.94 -11.19
CA GLU A 216 -2.71 5.82 -12.65
C GLU A 216 -1.22 5.75 -13.04
N ALA A 217 -0.37 6.58 -12.43
CA ALA A 217 1.07 6.56 -12.69
C ALA A 217 1.72 5.24 -12.24
N GLU A 218 1.29 4.68 -11.11
CA GLU A 218 1.78 3.39 -10.64
C GLU A 218 1.43 2.29 -11.63
N GLN A 219 0.17 2.23 -12.07
CA GLN A 219 -0.29 1.23 -13.02
C GLN A 219 0.41 1.35 -14.39
N ASP A 220 0.70 2.57 -14.86
CA ASP A 220 1.47 2.80 -16.08
C ASP A 220 2.92 2.27 -15.94
N ILE A 221 3.59 2.58 -14.82
CA ILE A 221 4.95 2.09 -14.56
C ILE A 221 4.97 0.55 -14.45
N VAL A 222 4.03 -0.04 -13.72
CA VAL A 222 3.94 -1.50 -13.57
C VAL A 222 3.71 -2.18 -14.93
N THR A 223 2.81 -1.65 -15.76
CA THR A 223 2.49 -2.24 -17.07
C THR A 223 3.57 -2.04 -18.12
N THR A 224 4.42 -1.01 -17.99
CA THR A 224 5.54 -0.72 -18.90
C THR A 224 6.85 -1.42 -18.51
N GLY A 225 6.82 -2.29 -17.48
CA GLY A 225 7.97 -3.10 -17.07
C GLY A 225 8.75 -2.55 -15.87
N GLY A 226 8.19 -1.59 -15.13
CA GLY A 226 8.76 -1.11 -13.87
C GLY A 226 9.94 -0.15 -14.01
N GLU A 227 10.19 0.40 -15.20
CA GLU A 227 11.29 1.33 -15.43
C GLU A 227 10.80 2.78 -15.56
N VAL A 228 11.49 3.70 -14.87
CA VAL A 228 11.31 5.14 -15.07
C VAL A 228 12.59 5.71 -15.67
N LEU A 229 12.47 6.41 -16.81
CA LEU A 229 13.60 6.95 -17.57
C LEU A 229 14.68 5.90 -17.92
N GLY A 230 14.27 4.64 -18.14
CA GLY A 230 15.18 3.52 -18.45
C GLY A 230 15.97 3.01 -17.24
N SER A 231 15.52 3.32 -16.02
CA SER A 231 16.11 2.83 -14.77
C SER A 231 15.07 2.08 -13.94
N SER A 232 15.33 0.80 -13.70
CA SER A 232 14.53 -0.03 -12.79
C SER A 232 14.61 0.47 -11.35
N THR A 233 15.78 0.90 -10.88
CA THR A 233 15.93 1.48 -9.54
C THR A 233 15.11 2.75 -9.35
N LEU A 234 15.05 3.61 -10.38
CA LEU A 234 14.19 4.79 -10.31
C LEU A 234 12.72 4.40 -10.30
N GLY A 235 12.34 3.39 -11.09
CA GLY A 235 11.00 2.81 -11.05
C GLY A 235 10.61 2.27 -9.69
N ASP A 236 11.45 1.44 -9.06
CA ASP A 236 11.20 0.89 -7.72
C ASP A 236 10.99 1.99 -6.67
N VAL A 237 11.83 3.04 -6.72
CA VAL A 237 11.71 4.19 -5.82
C VAL A 237 10.42 4.96 -6.09
N THR A 238 10.08 5.19 -7.36
CA THR A 238 8.84 5.88 -7.74
C THR A 238 7.62 5.08 -7.28
N LEU A 239 7.55 3.78 -7.55
CA LEU A 239 6.45 2.90 -7.12
C LEU A 239 6.24 2.95 -5.61
N PHE A 240 7.33 2.93 -4.83
CA PHE A 240 7.24 3.08 -3.38
C PHE A 240 6.56 4.39 -2.95
N PHE A 241 6.89 5.52 -3.56
CA PHE A 241 6.28 6.80 -3.19
C PHE A 241 4.86 6.98 -3.75
N LEU A 242 4.46 6.22 -4.77
CA LEU A 242 3.08 6.21 -5.25
C LEU A 242 2.17 5.38 -4.33
N ASN A 243 2.69 4.30 -3.74
CA ASN A 243 1.94 3.45 -2.82
C ASN A 243 2.77 2.99 -1.60
N PRO A 244 3.17 3.92 -0.72
CA PRO A 244 4.06 3.59 0.39
C PRO A 244 3.40 2.64 1.40
N VAL A 245 2.08 2.79 1.62
CA VAL A 245 1.33 1.93 2.55
C VAL A 245 1.25 0.50 2.03
N GLY A 246 0.94 0.30 0.74
CA GLY A 246 0.90 -1.02 0.13
C GLY A 246 2.26 -1.72 0.22
N HIS A 247 3.33 -1.03 -0.14
CA HIS A 247 4.70 -1.56 -0.04
C HIS A 247 5.06 -1.97 1.39
N ILE A 248 4.88 -1.07 2.36
CA ILE A 248 5.20 -1.34 3.76
C ILE A 248 4.33 -2.48 4.30
N HIS A 249 3.03 -2.48 3.99
CA HIS A 249 2.11 -3.54 4.39
C HIS A 249 2.57 -4.89 3.83
N GLY A 250 2.89 -4.96 2.54
CA GLY A 250 3.41 -6.17 1.91
C GLY A 250 4.72 -6.67 2.55
N TRP A 251 5.67 -5.77 2.80
CA TRP A 251 6.94 -6.13 3.44
C TRP A 251 6.77 -6.64 4.86
N VAL A 252 5.94 -5.96 5.67
CA VAL A 252 5.66 -6.36 7.06
C VAL A 252 4.95 -7.71 7.08
N SER A 253 3.92 -7.90 6.26
CA SER A 253 3.19 -9.17 6.17
C SER A 253 4.10 -10.33 5.74
N ASN A 254 4.95 -10.10 4.73
CA ASN A 254 5.90 -11.11 4.25
C ASN A 254 7.00 -11.43 5.26
N ALA A 255 7.51 -10.43 5.99
CA ALA A 255 8.55 -10.63 7.00
C ALA A 255 8.02 -11.28 8.28
N TRP A 256 6.76 -11.00 8.63
CA TRP A 256 6.11 -11.55 9.82
C TRP A 256 5.68 -13.01 9.63
N GLY A 257 5.21 -13.39 8.44
CA GLY A 257 4.88 -14.77 8.09
C GLY A 257 3.69 -15.38 8.84
N GLY A 258 2.94 -14.57 9.58
CA GLY A 258 1.81 -14.98 10.42
C GLY A 258 0.61 -14.03 10.31
N ASP A 259 -0.57 -14.45 10.78
CA ASP A 259 -1.78 -13.65 10.77
C ASP A 259 -1.98 -12.96 12.13
N ALA A 260 -2.15 -11.63 12.13
CA ALA A 260 -2.54 -10.87 13.31
C ALA A 260 -3.96 -10.31 13.15
N GLU A 261 -4.91 -10.91 13.86
CA GLU A 261 -6.30 -10.46 13.90
C GLU A 261 -6.50 -9.56 15.13
N VAL A 262 -7.00 -8.34 14.90
CA VAL A 262 -7.45 -7.44 15.96
C VAL A 262 -8.97 -7.34 15.89
N GLU A 263 -9.64 -7.78 16.96
CA GLU A 263 -11.10 -7.74 17.09
C GLU A 263 -11.49 -6.88 18.31
N PHE A 264 -12.38 -5.92 18.08
CA PHE A 264 -13.00 -5.15 19.16
C PHE A 264 -14.20 -5.91 19.71
N ASN A 265 -14.20 -6.19 21.00
CA ASN A 265 -15.22 -7.00 21.65
C ASN A 265 -15.93 -6.22 22.75
N GLY A 266 -17.25 -6.04 22.59
CA GLY A 266 -18.12 -5.38 23.57
C GLY A 266 -18.72 -6.32 24.62
N THR A 267 -18.47 -7.63 24.51
CA THR A 267 -19.01 -8.64 25.43
C THR A 267 -18.01 -8.92 26.55
N PRO A 268 -18.45 -8.88 27.84
CA PRO A 268 -17.59 -9.23 28.97
C PRO A 268 -16.89 -10.57 28.75
N TRP A 269 -15.60 -10.61 29.07
CA TRP A 269 -14.78 -11.83 28.99
C TRP A 269 -14.69 -12.43 27.57
N PHE A 270 -14.82 -11.59 26.54
CA PHE A 270 -14.71 -11.98 25.14
C PHE A 270 -15.72 -13.09 24.73
N GLY A 271 -16.87 -13.14 25.40
CA GLY A 271 -17.89 -14.17 25.17
C GLY A 271 -17.56 -15.55 25.74
N ASN A 272 -16.46 -15.70 26.49
CA ASN A 272 -16.08 -16.95 27.12
C ASN A 272 -16.86 -17.18 28.43
N GLN A 273 -17.82 -18.11 28.39
CA GLN A 273 -18.72 -18.40 29.53
C GLN A 273 -17.98 -18.98 30.74
N ASP A 274 -16.91 -19.75 30.53
CA ASP A 274 -16.14 -20.35 31.61
C ASP A 274 -15.30 -19.31 32.34
N ALA A 275 -14.67 -18.40 31.58
CA ALA A 275 -13.94 -17.27 32.13
C ALA A 275 -14.86 -16.32 32.91
N ALA A 276 -16.05 -16.04 32.38
CA ALA A 276 -17.05 -15.21 33.05
C ALA A 276 -17.52 -15.85 34.36
N LYS A 277 -17.76 -17.17 34.38
CA LYS A 277 -18.18 -17.90 35.58
C LYS A 277 -17.07 -17.91 36.64
N PHE A 278 -15.83 -18.19 36.26
CA PHE A 278 -14.69 -18.14 37.17
C PHE A 278 -14.50 -16.76 37.81
N ALA A 279 -14.65 -15.69 37.03
CA ALA A 279 -14.53 -14.33 37.53
C ALA A 279 -15.64 -13.98 38.53
N LEU A 280 -16.89 -14.35 38.24
CA LEU A 280 -18.02 -14.16 39.16
C LEU A 280 -17.86 -14.96 40.45
N ASP A 281 -17.43 -16.22 40.36
CA ASP A 281 -17.16 -17.08 41.52
C ASP A 281 -15.99 -16.55 42.38
N SER A 282 -15.06 -15.83 41.76
CA SER A 282 -13.95 -15.14 42.44
C SER A 282 -14.34 -13.79 43.06
N GLY A 283 -15.63 -13.41 42.98
CA GLY A 283 -16.17 -12.18 43.55
C GLY A 283 -16.02 -10.94 42.67
N ALA A 284 -15.68 -11.08 41.39
CA ALA A 284 -15.65 -9.96 40.45
C ALA A 284 -17.08 -9.47 40.17
N SER A 285 -17.26 -8.15 40.08
CA SER A 285 -18.53 -7.54 39.70
C SER A 285 -18.81 -7.74 38.20
N TYR A 286 -20.07 -7.95 37.84
CA TYR A 286 -20.48 -8.00 36.45
C TYR A 286 -20.47 -6.58 35.86
N ASP A 287 -19.50 -6.30 34.99
CA ASP A 287 -19.43 -5.01 34.30
C ASP A 287 -20.54 -4.91 33.26
N SER A 288 -21.39 -3.89 33.40
CA SER A 288 -22.47 -3.58 32.45
C SER A 288 -21.97 -2.99 31.14
N GLN A 289 -20.70 -2.57 31.10
CA GLN A 289 -20.00 -2.04 29.94
C GLN A 289 -18.60 -2.65 29.89
N PHE A 290 -18.31 -3.40 28.82
CA PHE A 290 -17.00 -4.00 28.61
C PHE A 290 -16.48 -3.61 27.23
N TYR A 291 -15.22 -3.19 27.18
CA TYR A 291 -14.51 -2.90 25.94
C TYR A 291 -13.20 -3.68 25.97
N GLY A 292 -13.14 -4.75 25.19
CA GLY A 292 -11.96 -5.60 25.04
C GLY A 292 -11.38 -5.46 23.64
N LEU A 293 -10.07 -5.51 23.54
CA LEU A 293 -9.37 -5.69 22.27
C LEU A 293 -8.75 -7.09 22.30
N ASN A 294 -9.18 -7.95 21.38
CA ASN A 294 -8.63 -9.28 21.21
C ASN A 294 -7.58 -9.22 20.10
N LEU A 295 -6.33 -9.53 20.44
CA LEU A 295 -5.23 -9.65 19.49
C LEU A 295 -4.90 -11.13 19.36
N LYS A 296 -5.30 -11.75 18.26
CA LYS A 296 -4.93 -13.12 17.93
C LYS A 296 -3.76 -13.10 16.97
N VAL A 297 -2.63 -13.57 17.45
CA VAL A 297 -1.41 -13.74 16.65
C VAL A 297 -1.25 -15.22 16.34
N SER A 298 -1.22 -15.57 15.06
CA SER A 298 -0.92 -16.90 14.55
C SER A 298 0.46 -16.88 13.90
N PHE A 299 1.26 -17.93 14.09
CA PHE A 299 2.61 -18.10 13.58
C PHE A 299 2.77 -19.47 12.92
#